data_AF-A0A8J3MHK0-F1
#
_entry.id   AF-A0A8J3MHK0-F1
#
_cell.length_a   1.000
_cell.length_b   1.000
_cell.length_c   1.000
_cell.angle_alpha   90.00
_cell.angle_beta   90.00
_cell.angle_gamma   90.00
#
_symmetry.space_group_name_H-M   'P 1'
#
loop_
_entity.id
_entity.type
_entity.pdbx_description
1 polymer ?
#
loop_
_entity_poly.entity_id
_entity_poly.type
_entity_poly.pdbx_seq_one_letter_code
_entity_poly.pdbx_strand_id
1 'polypeptide(L)'
;MICRVNPAYPGPVMPYAAYQVPVPLPEGHGVIVASFNRGPYLVSAATTCRLKIDGRDVPFGSEGTYHIAVPAGPHEVKVTDWMGVPMIKTRLTVQPGAAHPLNFRFGGWRNRVHDGHGTDVTTFGMWSNYLVMLIVLGVAVLCCGGGTVLAALASSSS
;
A
#
# COMPACT_ATOMS: atom_id res chain seq x y z
N MET A 1 4.72 2.09 18.25
CA MET A 1 4.52 3.45 17.68
C MET A 1 3.14 3.48 17.07
N ILE A 2 2.15 4.01 17.78
CA ILE A 2 0.74 3.97 17.34
C ILE A 2 0.56 5.14 16.36
N CYS A 3 0.34 4.84 15.08
CA CYS A 3 -0.04 5.83 14.08
C CYS A 3 -1.34 6.49 14.53
N ARG A 4 -1.29 7.76 14.96
CA ARG A 4 -2.50 8.53 15.24
C ARG A 4 -3.20 8.82 13.92
N VAL A 5 -4.16 7.98 13.55
CA VAL A 5 -5.25 8.40 12.68
C VAL A 5 -5.98 9.50 13.42
N ASN A 6 -6.19 10.66 12.79
CA ASN A 6 -6.91 11.75 13.44
C ASN A 6 -8.42 11.46 13.28
N PRO A 7 -9.13 10.93 14.30
CA PRO A 7 -10.44 10.32 14.10
C PRO A 7 -11.60 11.33 14.17
N ALA A 8 -11.33 12.63 14.28
CA ALA A 8 -12.39 13.63 14.37
C ALA A 8 -11.94 14.93 13.68
N TYR A 9 -12.75 15.42 12.75
CA TYR A 9 -12.52 16.68 12.07
C TYR A 9 -13.45 17.78 12.64
N PRO A 10 -12.97 18.62 13.58
CA PRO A 10 -13.59 19.92 13.83
C PRO A 10 -12.52 21.04 13.86
N GLY A 11 -11.69 21.13 12.82
CA GLY A 11 -10.61 22.12 12.71
C GLY A 11 -10.20 22.33 11.25
N PRO A 12 -9.26 23.24 10.94
CA PRO A 12 -8.80 23.48 9.57
C PRO A 12 -8.09 22.25 8.97
N VAL A 13 -8.32 21.96 7.68
CA VAL A 13 -7.65 20.86 6.96
C VAL A 13 -6.17 21.15 6.92
N MET A 14 -5.37 20.19 7.38
CA MET A 14 -3.93 20.23 7.18
C MET A 14 -3.58 19.52 5.88
N PRO A 15 -2.88 20.18 4.94
CA PRO A 15 -2.35 19.51 3.75
C PRO A 15 -1.47 18.33 4.16
N TYR A 16 -1.51 17.25 3.38
CA TYR A 16 -0.76 16.01 3.63
C TYR A 16 -1.16 15.25 4.92
N ALA A 17 -2.31 15.56 5.52
CA ALA A 17 -2.91 14.74 6.57
C ALA A 17 -3.96 13.76 5.98
N ALA A 18 -4.01 12.55 6.50
CA ALA A 18 -4.97 11.53 6.09
C ALA A 18 -6.22 11.54 6.99
N TYR A 19 -7.38 11.70 6.38
CA TYR A 19 -8.69 11.70 7.05
C TYR A 19 -9.55 10.53 6.59
N GLN A 20 -10.25 9.85 7.48
CA GLN A 20 -11.14 8.73 7.12
C GLN A 20 -12.50 9.17 6.57
N VAL A 21 -12.79 10.47 6.64
CA VAL A 21 -14.01 11.08 6.14
C VAL A 21 -13.65 12.11 5.07
N PRO A 22 -14.56 12.40 4.13
CA PRO A 22 -14.38 13.51 3.20
C PRO A 22 -14.10 14.81 3.95
N VAL A 23 -13.14 15.60 3.45
CA VAL A 23 -12.73 16.87 4.04
C VAL A 23 -13.02 18.04 3.11
N PRO A 24 -13.37 19.23 3.63
CA PRO A 24 -13.54 20.42 2.83
C PRO A 24 -12.20 20.88 2.23
N LEU A 25 -12.16 21.14 0.94
CA LEU A 25 -10.92 21.49 0.24
C LEU A 25 -10.58 22.98 0.40
N PRO A 26 -9.34 23.32 0.82
CA PRO A 26 -8.85 24.69 0.70
C PRO A 26 -8.77 25.13 -0.77
N GLU A 27 -8.81 26.44 -1.02
CA GLU A 27 -8.66 26.96 -2.39
C GLU A 27 -7.32 26.53 -3.02
N GLY A 28 -7.35 26.20 -4.31
CA GLY A 28 -6.18 25.72 -5.04
C GLY A 28 -5.72 24.30 -4.68
N HIS A 29 -6.46 23.56 -3.85
CA HIS A 29 -6.15 22.17 -3.49
C HIS A 29 -7.10 21.19 -4.16
N GLY A 30 -6.64 19.96 -4.34
CA GLY A 30 -7.48 18.80 -4.63
C GLY A 30 -7.32 17.74 -3.54
N VAL A 31 -8.06 16.63 -3.67
CA VAL A 31 -7.98 15.51 -2.71
C VAL A 31 -7.49 14.26 -3.42
N ILE A 32 -6.49 13.61 -2.83
CA ILE A 32 -6.13 12.23 -3.16
C ILE A 32 -6.94 11.32 -2.25
N VAL A 33 -7.73 10.42 -2.84
CA VAL A 33 -8.53 9.46 -2.09
C VAL A 33 -7.81 8.11 -2.15
N ALA A 34 -6.93 7.88 -1.19
CA ALA A 34 -6.10 6.68 -1.12
C ALA A 34 -6.84 5.56 -0.39
N SER A 35 -7.14 4.47 -1.09
CA SER A 35 -7.72 3.26 -0.53
C SER A 35 -6.68 2.16 -0.47
N PHE A 36 -6.58 1.48 0.68
CA PHE A 36 -5.63 0.40 0.92
C PHE A 36 -6.37 -0.89 1.24
N ASN A 37 -6.09 -1.94 0.48
CA ASN A 37 -6.53 -3.28 0.85
C ASN A 37 -5.54 -3.95 1.82
N ARG A 38 -6.00 -5.00 2.51
CA ARG A 38 -5.14 -5.85 3.35
C ARG A 38 -4.04 -6.57 2.56
N GLY A 39 -4.41 -7.06 1.39
CA GLY A 39 -3.67 -8.05 0.62
C GLY A 39 -3.74 -9.47 1.22
N PRO A 40 -3.18 -10.49 0.55
CA PRO A 40 -3.22 -11.89 1.00
C PRO A 40 -2.19 -12.19 2.12
N TYR A 41 -1.85 -11.19 2.93
CA TYR A 41 -0.78 -11.30 3.93
C TYR A 41 -1.36 -11.66 5.31
N LEU A 42 -0.58 -12.42 6.08
CA LEU A 42 -0.88 -12.73 7.49
C LEU A 42 -1.04 -11.44 8.29
N VAL A 43 -0.05 -10.54 8.20
CA VAL A 43 -0.10 -9.17 8.70
C VAL A 43 -0.42 -8.25 7.52
N SER A 44 -1.40 -7.37 7.69
CA SER A 44 -1.79 -6.42 6.66
C SER A 44 -0.60 -5.63 6.12
N ALA A 45 -0.50 -5.54 4.79
CA ALA A 45 0.51 -4.67 4.18
C ALA A 45 0.26 -3.20 4.59
N ALA A 46 -1.01 -2.80 4.66
CA ALA A 46 -1.40 -1.45 5.04
C ALA A 46 -0.94 -1.06 6.46
N THR A 47 -0.81 -2.00 7.40
CA THR A 47 -0.35 -1.69 8.77
C THR A 47 1.16 -1.59 8.91
N THR A 48 1.92 -2.01 7.91
CA THR A 48 3.40 -2.03 7.94
C THR A 48 4.05 -1.08 6.94
N CYS A 49 3.26 -0.54 6.01
CA CYS A 49 3.72 0.39 4.99
C CYS A 49 3.62 1.86 5.43
N ARG A 50 4.31 2.73 4.70
CA ARG A 50 4.18 4.19 4.78
C ARG A 50 3.73 4.76 3.45
N LEU A 51 2.81 5.70 3.49
CA LEU A 51 2.40 6.48 2.33
C LEU A 51 3.29 7.71 2.26
N LYS A 52 3.83 7.99 1.07
CA LYS A 52 4.60 9.19 0.78
C LYS A 52 3.99 9.92 -0.40
N ILE A 53 3.81 11.22 -0.25
CA ILE A 53 3.39 12.12 -1.34
C ILE A 53 4.49 13.17 -1.49
N ASP A 54 5.11 13.23 -2.67
CA ASP A 54 6.28 14.08 -2.96
C ASP A 54 7.42 13.92 -1.94
N GLY A 55 7.60 12.70 -1.45
CA GLY A 55 8.61 12.36 -0.44
C GLY A 55 8.21 12.68 1.00
N ARG A 56 7.06 13.32 1.26
CA ARG A 56 6.54 13.59 2.60
C ARG A 56 5.76 12.39 3.12
N ASP A 57 6.08 11.95 4.34
CA ASP A 57 5.32 10.89 5.02
C ASP A 57 3.91 11.39 5.35
N VAL A 58 2.91 10.65 4.87
CA VAL A 58 1.49 10.86 5.19
C VAL A 58 1.06 9.73 6.12
N PRO A 59 0.97 9.98 7.44
CA PRO A 59 0.60 8.96 8.38
C PRO A 59 -0.84 8.50 8.12
N PHE A 60 -1.00 7.20 7.91
CA PHE A 60 -2.31 6.55 7.82
C PHE A 60 -2.33 5.37 8.79
N GLY A 61 -3.53 4.92 9.16
CA GLY A 61 -3.68 3.95 10.26
C GLY A 61 -3.49 2.51 9.85
N SER A 62 -4.24 2.09 8.84
CA SER A 62 -4.36 0.69 8.44
C SER A 62 -5.12 0.62 7.11
N GLU A 63 -5.76 -0.52 6.86
CA GLU A 63 -6.71 -0.71 5.76
C GLU A 63 -7.83 0.31 5.80
N GLY A 64 -8.33 0.68 4.62
CA GLY A 64 -9.44 1.60 4.46
C GLY A 64 -9.13 2.73 3.48
N THR A 65 -10.05 3.68 3.43
CA THR A 65 -9.98 4.81 2.51
C THR A 65 -9.67 6.08 3.29
N TYR A 66 -8.72 6.85 2.75
CA TYR A 66 -8.23 8.09 3.34
C TYR A 66 -8.31 9.23 2.33
N HIS A 67 -8.80 10.37 2.78
CA HIS A 67 -8.88 11.62 2.04
C HIS A 67 -7.70 12.49 2.46
N ILE A 68 -6.87 12.87 1.51
CA ILE A 68 -5.64 13.64 1.74
C ILE A 68 -5.68 14.88 0.85
N ALA A 69 -5.77 16.06 1.47
CA ALA A 69 -5.72 17.31 0.74
C ALA A 69 -4.28 17.61 0.33
N VAL A 70 -4.09 17.95 -0.95
CA VAL A 70 -2.80 18.33 -1.53
C VAL A 70 -3.00 19.52 -2.47
N PRO A 71 -1.96 20.36 -2.68
CA PRO A 71 -2.02 21.41 -3.69
C PRO A 71 -2.42 20.87 -5.06
N ALA A 72 -3.00 21.68 -5.93
CA ALA A 72 -3.19 21.26 -7.32
C ALA A 72 -1.83 21.17 -8.04
N GLY A 73 -1.67 20.19 -8.93
CA GLY A 73 -0.45 19.99 -9.69
C GLY A 73 0.00 18.52 -9.78
N PRO A 74 1.19 18.27 -10.36
CA PRO A 74 1.75 16.94 -10.46
C PRO A 74 2.27 16.44 -9.10
N HIS A 75 1.86 15.24 -8.72
CA HIS A 75 2.27 14.58 -7.48
C HIS A 75 2.82 13.19 -7.73
N GLU A 76 3.88 12.84 -7.02
CA GLU A 76 4.40 11.48 -6.96
C GLU A 76 3.94 10.80 -5.67
N VAL A 77 3.13 9.74 -5.82
CA VAL A 77 2.60 8.98 -4.70
C VAL A 77 3.32 7.64 -4.60
N LYS A 78 3.86 7.34 -3.43
CA LYS A 78 4.65 6.13 -3.17
C LYS A 78 4.11 5.45 -1.93
N VAL A 79 4.07 4.14 -1.97
CA VAL A 79 3.92 3.31 -0.78
C VAL A 79 5.27 2.63 -0.56
N THR A 80 5.85 2.80 0.62
CA THR A 80 7.10 2.15 1.01
C THR A 80 6.84 1.15 2.13
N ASP A 81 7.70 0.15 2.26
CA ASP A 81 7.72 -0.70 3.46
C ASP A 81 8.23 0.09 4.69
N TRP A 82 8.33 -0.61 5.82
CA TRP A 82 8.84 -0.06 7.08
C TRP A 82 10.33 0.32 7.01
N MET A 83 11.10 -0.25 6.08
CA MET A 83 12.51 0.08 5.82
C MET A 83 12.69 1.24 4.83
N GLY A 84 11.60 1.75 4.23
CA GLY A 84 11.62 2.82 3.25
C GLY A 84 11.84 2.36 1.80
N VAL A 85 11.82 1.05 1.53
CA VAL A 85 11.91 0.50 0.17
C VAL A 85 10.56 0.69 -0.53
N PRO A 86 10.53 1.23 -1.76
CA PRO A 86 9.27 1.45 -2.48
C PRO A 86 8.61 0.13 -2.85
N MET A 87 7.35 -0.04 -2.47
CA MET A 87 6.50 -1.17 -2.84
C MET A 87 5.59 -0.84 -4.02
N ILE A 88 5.05 0.38 -4.04
CA ILE A 88 4.22 0.90 -5.14
C ILE A 88 4.63 2.34 -5.42
N LYS A 89 4.70 2.75 -6.69
CA LYS A 89 4.81 4.15 -7.10
C LYS A 89 3.81 4.45 -8.21
N THR A 90 3.24 5.64 -8.15
CA THR A 90 2.41 6.22 -9.19
C THR A 90 2.62 7.72 -9.26
N ARG A 91 2.21 8.31 -10.38
CA ARG A 91 2.22 9.75 -10.63
C ARG A 91 0.84 10.14 -11.11
N LEU A 92 0.32 11.23 -10.57
CA LEU A 92 -0.93 11.80 -11.03
C LEU A 92 -0.86 13.33 -11.01
N THR A 93 -1.72 13.96 -11.79
CA THR A 93 -1.91 15.41 -11.74
C THR A 93 -3.22 15.70 -11.04
N VAL A 94 -3.15 16.33 -9.88
CA VAL A 94 -4.31 16.71 -9.08
C VAL A 94 -4.91 18.00 -9.62
N GLN A 95 -6.17 17.93 -10.02
CA GLN A 95 -6.98 19.09 -10.38
C GLN A 95 -7.57 19.76 -9.12
N PRO A 96 -7.66 21.11 -9.08
CA PRO A 96 -8.25 21.82 -7.96
C PRO A 96 -9.73 21.47 -7.81
N GLY A 97 -10.19 21.29 -6.57
CA GLY A 97 -11.59 20.95 -6.26
C GLY A 97 -12.02 19.52 -6.59
N ALA A 98 -11.14 18.72 -7.21
CA ALA A 98 -11.48 17.37 -7.65
C ALA A 98 -10.87 16.27 -6.75
N ALA A 99 -11.56 15.13 -6.71
CA ALA A 99 -11.11 13.94 -6.03
C ALA A 99 -10.41 12.98 -6.99
N HIS A 100 -9.23 12.51 -6.58
CA HIS A 100 -8.39 11.62 -7.36
C HIS A 100 -8.25 10.29 -6.60
N PRO A 101 -9.16 9.34 -6.86
CA PRO A 101 -9.11 8.02 -6.23
C PRO A 101 -7.90 7.20 -6.69
N LEU A 102 -7.21 6.64 -5.71
CA LEU A 102 -6.12 5.68 -5.87
C LEU A 102 -6.42 4.45 -5.02
N ASN A 103 -6.58 3.31 -5.66
CA ASN A 103 -6.82 2.03 -5.01
C ASN A 103 -5.53 1.21 -5.00
N PHE A 104 -4.82 1.23 -3.87
CA PHE A 104 -3.62 0.43 -3.63
C PHE A 104 -4.01 -1.01 -3.32
N ARG A 105 -3.64 -1.91 -4.23
CA ARG A 105 -3.88 -3.35 -4.17
C ARG A 105 -2.56 -4.08 -3.96
N PHE A 106 -2.30 -4.49 -2.74
CA PHE A 106 -1.23 -5.41 -2.41
C PHE A 106 -1.65 -6.84 -2.79
N GLY A 107 -1.17 -7.32 -3.94
CA GLY A 107 -1.51 -8.62 -4.49
C GLY A 107 -0.55 -9.72 -4.06
N GLY A 108 -0.93 -10.98 -4.28
CA GLY A 108 -0.05 -12.14 -4.04
C GLY A 108 1.06 -12.30 -5.07
N TRP A 109 0.89 -11.73 -6.27
CA TRP A 109 1.90 -11.73 -7.32
C TRP A 109 2.67 -10.40 -7.37
N ARG A 110 1.94 -9.30 -7.59
CA ARG A 110 2.50 -7.96 -7.73
C ARG A 110 1.60 -6.92 -7.06
N ASN A 111 2.23 -5.92 -6.46
CA ASN A 111 1.54 -4.77 -5.91
C ASN A 111 1.18 -3.79 -7.04
N ARG A 112 -0.08 -3.31 -7.03
CA ARG A 112 -0.63 -2.43 -8.07
C ARG A 112 -1.43 -1.30 -7.45
N VAL A 113 -1.61 -0.22 -8.20
CA VAL A 113 -2.50 0.89 -7.87
C VAL A 113 -3.39 1.19 -9.07
N HIS A 114 -4.68 1.38 -8.81
CA HIS A 114 -5.67 1.68 -9.84
C HIS A 114 -6.31 3.05 -9.58
N ASP A 115 -6.74 3.71 -10.65
CA ASP A 115 -7.55 4.92 -10.54
C ASP A 115 -9.02 4.60 -10.21
N GLY A 116 -9.87 5.63 -10.17
CA GLY A 116 -11.32 5.50 -9.92
C GLY A 116 -12.10 4.81 -11.02
N HIS A 117 -11.51 4.65 -12.21
CA HIS A 117 -12.08 3.93 -13.35
C HIS A 117 -11.60 2.47 -13.40
N GLY A 118 -10.70 2.07 -12.49
CA GLY A 118 -10.12 0.74 -12.45
C GLY A 118 -8.91 0.55 -13.38
N THR A 119 -8.38 1.63 -13.97
CA THR A 119 -7.18 1.59 -14.81
C THR A 119 -5.95 1.39 -13.94
N ASP A 120 -5.03 0.50 -14.34
CA ASP A 120 -3.75 0.34 -13.66
C ASP A 120 -2.84 1.56 -13.92
N VAL A 121 -2.60 2.36 -12.88
CA VAL A 121 -1.75 3.57 -12.92
C VAL A 121 -0.40 3.33 -12.25
N THR A 122 0.00 2.07 -12.10
CA THR A 122 1.26 1.68 -11.45
C THR A 122 2.45 2.02 -12.33
N THR A 123 3.29 2.95 -11.89
CA THR A 123 4.60 3.20 -12.53
C THR A 123 5.65 2.20 -12.06
N PHE A 124 5.60 1.84 -10.78
CA PHE A 124 6.46 0.81 -10.20
C PHE A 124 5.65 -0.01 -9.20
N GLY A 125 5.76 -1.33 -9.29
CA GLY A 125 5.06 -2.25 -8.40
C GLY A 125 5.99 -3.40 -8.07
N MET A 126 6.39 -3.50 -6.81
CA MET A 126 7.23 -4.59 -6.32
C MET A 126 6.44 -5.90 -6.35
N TRP A 127 7.17 -6.99 -6.55
CA TRP A 127 6.65 -8.34 -6.40
C TRP A 127 6.27 -8.58 -4.94
N SER A 128 5.22 -9.36 -4.71
CA SER A 128 4.72 -9.59 -3.36
C SER A 128 5.80 -10.22 -2.48
N ASN A 129 6.07 -9.62 -1.32
CA ASN A 129 6.95 -10.20 -0.30
C ASN A 129 6.46 -11.59 0.14
N TYR A 130 5.16 -11.87 0.04
CA TYR A 130 4.59 -13.18 0.34
C TYR A 130 5.07 -14.25 -0.66
N LEU A 131 5.11 -13.92 -1.95
CA LEU A 131 5.60 -14.82 -2.97
C LEU A 131 7.12 -15.02 -2.88
N VAL A 132 7.86 -13.95 -2.59
CA VAL A 132 9.30 -14.06 -2.30
C VAL A 132 9.54 -14.96 -1.10
N MET A 133 8.78 -14.80 -0.01
CA MET A 133 8.85 -15.66 1.18
C MET A 133 8.50 -17.12 0.84
N LEU A 134 7.44 -17.39 0.08
CA LEU A 134 7.07 -18.75 -0.31
C LEU A 134 8.15 -19.42 -1.17
N ILE A 135 8.76 -18.69 -2.10
CA ILE A 135 9.88 -19.21 -2.89
C ILE A 135 11.08 -19.51 -1.98
N VAL A 136 11.47 -18.58 -1.12
CA VAL A 136 12.61 -18.77 -0.21
C VAL A 136 12.37 -19.94 0.73
N LEU A 137 11.18 -20.06 1.31
CA LEU A 137 10.82 -21.14 2.22
C LEU A 137 10.72 -22.48 1.48
N GLY A 138 10.16 -22.50 0.26
CA GLY A 138 10.16 -23.68 -0.60
C GLY A 138 11.56 -24.15 -0.97
N VAL A 139 12.46 -23.22 -1.32
CA VAL A 139 13.87 -23.52 -1.61
C VAL A 139 14.59 -24.01 -0.35
N ALA A 140 14.39 -23.37 0.81
CA ALA A 140 14.99 -23.80 2.06
C ALA A 140 14.52 -25.20 2.47
N VAL A 141 13.23 -25.50 2.34
CA VAL A 141 12.69 -26.84 2.58
C VAL A 141 13.28 -27.84 1.59
N LEU A 142 13.25 -27.57 0.29
CA LEU A 142 13.79 -28.49 -0.73
C LEU A 142 15.29 -28.74 -0.57
N CYS A 143 16.06 -27.71 -0.24
CA CYS A 143 17.52 -27.77 -0.11
C CYS A 143 17.97 -28.39 1.24
N CYS A 144 17.25 -28.14 2.33
CA CYS A 144 17.71 -28.47 3.69
C CYS A 144 16.93 -29.59 4.39
N GLY A 145 16.06 -30.37 3.71
CA GLY A 145 15.48 -31.59 4.32
C GLY A 145 14.10 -32.04 3.83
N GLY A 146 13.46 -31.33 2.91
CA GLY A 146 12.17 -31.72 2.34
C GLY A 146 12.25 -32.98 1.49
N GLY A 147 13.36 -33.16 0.75
CA GLY A 147 13.61 -34.36 -0.04
C GLY A 147 13.82 -35.62 0.82
N THR A 148 14.45 -35.50 1.98
CA THR A 148 14.72 -36.65 2.87
C THR A 148 13.48 -37.10 3.62
N VAL A 149 12.57 -36.19 3.99
CA VAL A 149 11.28 -36.52 4.61
C VAL A 149 10.31 -37.17 3.62
N LEU A 150 10.25 -36.68 2.37
CA LEU A 150 9.46 -37.31 1.30
C LEU A 150 10.01 -38.70 0.92
N ALA A 151 11.33 -38.86 0.88
CA ALA A 151 11.97 -40.16 0.66
C ALA A 151 11.68 -41.14 1.82
N ALA A 152 11.73 -40.68 3.07
CA ALA A 152 11.43 -41.49 4.24
C ALA A 152 9.96 -41.95 4.29
N LEU A 153 9.01 -41.08 3.91
CA LEU A 153 7.58 -41.41 3.81
C LEU A 153 7.28 -42.37 2.64
N ALA A 154 8.02 -42.28 1.53
CA ALA A 154 7.89 -43.22 0.42
C ALA A 154 8.40 -44.62 0.83
N SER A 155 9.48 -44.70 1.60
CA SER A 155 10.03 -45.97 2.11
C SER A 155 9.21 -46.62 3.25
N SER A 156 8.29 -45.89 3.90
CA SER A 156 7.40 -46.47 4.93
C SER A 156 6.12 -47.09 4.38
N SER A 157 5.92 -47.07 3.04
CA SER A 157 4.75 -47.63 2.37
C SER A 157 4.98 -48.97 1.66
N SER A 158 6.15 -49.58 1.87
CA SER A 158 6.50 -50.95 1.42
C SER A 158 6.52 -51.95 2.57
#